data_AF-A0A971UTW0-F1
#
_entry.id   AF-A0A971UTW0-F1
#
_cell.length_a   1.000
_cell.length_b   1.000
_cell.length_c   1.000
_cell.angle_alpha   90.00
_cell.angle_beta   90.00
_cell.angle_gamma   90.00
#
_symmetry.space_group_name_H-M   'P 1'
#
loop_
_entity.id
_entity.type
_entity.pdbx_description
1 polymer ?
#
loop_
_entity_poly.entity_id
_entity_poly.type
_entity_poly.pdbx_seq_one_letter_code
_entity_poly.pdbx_strand_id
1 'polypeptide(L)'
;GEIIKDFERLIEKLSNEIKDFKADIKILNNRPAVETKGDHPFVKLAEETYKEVFGEETKAKGVSFYTDASVFLPAKEVPCIIYGPGDSNMAHQPNEYITIDSLENTIRYYIRLIENYLLR
;
A
#
# COMPACT_ATOMS: atom_id res chain seq x y z
N GLY A 1 14.29 -4.24 -14.95
CA GLY A 1 13.06 -4.92 -14.53
C GLY A 1 12.32 -5.41 -15.76
N GLU A 2 11.48 -6.42 -15.63
CA GLU A 2 10.71 -6.98 -16.77
C GLU A 2 9.91 -5.89 -17.50
N ILE A 3 9.26 -4.99 -16.77
CA ILE A 3 8.50 -3.85 -17.33
C ILE A 3 9.39 -2.93 -18.19
N ILE A 4 10.62 -2.61 -17.76
CA ILE A 4 11.50 -1.72 -18.54
C ILE A 4 11.83 -2.36 -19.89
N LYS A 5 12.07 -3.68 -19.90
CA LYS A 5 12.31 -4.43 -21.14
C LYS A 5 11.07 -4.45 -22.03
N ASP A 6 9.86 -4.44 -21.47
CA ASP A 6 8.62 -4.35 -22.25
C ASP A 6 8.52 -3.00 -22.97
N PHE A 7 8.84 -1.90 -22.29
CA PHE A 7 8.89 -0.57 -22.90
C PHE A 7 9.99 -0.46 -23.96
N GLU A 8 11.19 -1.00 -23.70
CA GLU A 8 12.28 -1.05 -24.69
C GLU A 8 11.84 -1.78 -25.97
N ARG A 9 11.18 -2.95 -25.82
CA ARG A 9 10.62 -3.71 -26.96
C ARG A 9 9.53 -2.94 -27.69
N LEU A 10 8.68 -2.20 -26.98
CA LEU A 10 7.64 -1.38 -27.59
C LEU A 10 8.25 -0.23 -28.41
N ILE A 11 9.27 0.46 -27.88
CA ILE A 11 9.97 1.53 -28.58
C ILE A 11 10.67 0.99 -29.83
N GLU A 12 11.34 -0.16 -29.73
CA GLU A 12 11.97 -0.82 -30.87
C GLU A 12 10.94 -1.12 -31.97
N LYS A 13 9.79 -1.70 -31.60
CA LYS A 13 8.70 -1.97 -32.54
C LYS A 13 8.23 -0.68 -33.24
N LEU A 14 7.93 0.37 -32.47
CA LEU A 14 7.45 1.64 -33.03
C LEU A 14 8.49 2.33 -33.92
N SER A 15 9.77 2.21 -33.59
CA SER A 15 10.87 2.76 -34.40
C SER A 15 10.98 2.09 -35.77
N ASN A 16 10.56 0.82 -35.89
CA ASN A 16 10.53 0.09 -37.16
C ASN A 16 9.28 0.40 -37.99
N GLU A 17 8.16 0.76 -37.37
CA GLU A 17 6.87 1.00 -38.04
C GLU A 17 6.66 2.47 -38.41
N ILE A 18 7.23 3.42 -37.65
CA ILE A 18 6.99 4.85 -37.81
C ILE A 18 8.28 5.55 -38.22
N LYS A 19 8.28 6.11 -39.44
CA LYS A 19 9.39 6.89 -39.95
C LYS A 19 9.72 8.06 -39.01
N ASP A 20 11.01 8.23 -38.72
CA ASP A 20 11.59 9.31 -37.90
C ASP A 20 11.13 9.32 -36.41
N PHE A 21 10.51 8.23 -35.93
CA PHE A 21 10.17 8.07 -34.51
C PHE A 21 11.43 7.92 -33.64
N LYS A 22 11.47 8.67 -32.53
CA LYS A 22 12.53 8.59 -31.51
C LYS A 22 11.91 8.74 -30.12
N ALA A 23 12.35 7.91 -29.19
CA ALA A 23 11.91 7.97 -27.80
C ALA A 23 13.04 7.55 -26.86
N ASP A 24 13.10 8.17 -25.68
CA ASP A 24 14.01 7.83 -24.59
C ASP A 24 13.21 7.46 -23.33
N ILE A 25 13.73 6.51 -22.56
CA ILE A 25 13.13 6.12 -21.27
C ILE A 25 13.95 6.75 -20.14
N LYS A 26 13.27 7.48 -19.24
CA LYS A 26 13.84 7.96 -17.99
C LYS A 26 13.03 7.43 -16.81
N ILE A 27 13.67 6.63 -15.96
CA ILE A 27 13.03 6.11 -14.75
C ILE A 27 13.12 7.16 -13.65
N LEU A 28 11.98 7.73 -13.27
CA LEU A 28 11.90 8.76 -12.21
C LEU A 28 11.65 8.15 -10.83
N ASN A 29 10.93 7.02 -10.77
CA ASN A 29 10.64 6.31 -9.52
C ASN A 29 10.69 4.80 -9.78
N ASN A 30 11.39 4.07 -8.90
CA ASN A 30 11.49 2.62 -8.94
C ASN A 30 11.48 2.10 -7.50
N ARG A 31 10.41 1.41 -7.13
CA ARG A 31 10.15 0.94 -5.77
C ARG A 31 9.64 -0.49 -5.83
N PRO A 32 10.13 -1.39 -4.95
CA PRO A 32 9.72 -2.77 -4.98
C PRO A 32 8.28 -2.92 -4.48
N ALA A 33 7.59 -3.96 -4.97
CA ALA A 33 6.45 -4.49 -4.25
C ALA A 33 6.94 -5.07 -2.91
N VAL A 34 6.18 -4.84 -1.84
CA VAL A 34 6.52 -5.28 -0.49
C VAL A 34 5.32 -5.93 0.18
N GLU A 35 5.61 -6.83 1.11
CA GLU A 35 4.59 -7.59 1.83
C GLU A 35 5.06 -7.84 3.27
N THR A 36 4.14 -7.66 4.22
CA THR A 36 4.20 -8.35 5.50
C THR A 36 3.27 -9.56 5.39
N LYS A 37 3.79 -10.78 5.57
CA LYS A 37 2.99 -11.99 5.36
C LYS A 37 1.73 -11.99 6.22
N GLY A 38 0.62 -12.48 5.68
CA GLY A 38 -0.66 -12.53 6.39
C GLY A 38 -0.68 -13.40 7.66
N ASP A 39 0.28 -14.30 7.82
CA ASP A 39 0.49 -15.13 9.01
C ASP A 39 1.49 -14.52 10.01
N HIS A 40 2.07 -13.36 9.70
CA HIS A 40 2.99 -12.67 10.59
C HIS A 40 2.29 -12.27 11.90
N PRO A 41 2.91 -12.44 13.08
CA PRO A 41 2.29 -12.14 14.37
C PRO A 41 1.70 -10.73 14.46
N PHE A 42 2.39 -9.73 13.91
CA PHE A 42 1.88 -8.35 13.85
C PHE A 42 0.59 -8.20 13.04
N VAL A 43 0.44 -8.94 11.94
CA VAL A 43 -0.80 -8.92 11.13
C VAL A 43 -1.94 -9.59 11.91
N LYS A 44 -1.66 -10.72 12.58
CA LYS A 44 -2.65 -11.39 13.44
C LYS A 44 -3.12 -10.51 14.59
N LEU A 45 -2.17 -9.85 15.28
CA LEU A 45 -2.46 -8.88 16.33
C LEU A 45 -3.36 -7.75 15.83
N ALA A 46 -3.10 -7.25 14.63
CA ALA A 46 -3.88 -6.19 14.01
C ALA A 46 -5.32 -6.63 13.68
N GLU A 47 -5.51 -7.84 13.14
CA GLU A 47 -6.82 -8.43 12.86
C GLU A 47 -7.61 -8.70 14.16
N GLU A 48 -6.95 -9.25 15.19
CA GLU A 48 -7.55 -9.50 16.51
C GLU A 48 -7.96 -8.20 17.21
N THR A 49 -7.09 -7.19 17.15
CA THR A 49 -7.38 -5.85 17.69
C THR A 49 -8.59 -5.23 16.98
N TYR A 50 -8.74 -5.45 15.68
CA TYR A 50 -9.90 -4.92 14.94
C TYR A 50 -11.19 -5.56 15.47
N LYS A 51 -11.18 -6.88 15.67
CA LYS A 51 -12.29 -7.62 16.27
C LYS A 51 -12.60 -7.15 17.70
N GLU A 52 -11.58 -6.86 18.50
CA GLU A 52 -11.75 -6.32 19.86
C GLU A 52 -12.45 -4.95 19.87
N VAL A 53 -12.08 -4.05 18.94
CA VAL A 53 -12.59 -2.66 18.91
C VAL A 53 -13.97 -2.55 18.28
N PHE A 54 -14.24 -3.34 17.24
CA PHE A 54 -15.44 -3.21 16.41
C PHE A 54 -16.41 -4.40 16.52
N GLY A 55 -16.01 -5.51 17.13
CA GLY A 55 -16.84 -6.71 17.25
C GLY A 55 -16.98 -7.50 15.94
N GLU A 56 -16.28 -7.11 14.88
CA GLU A 56 -16.36 -7.68 13.54
C GLU A 56 -15.04 -8.31 13.12
N GLU A 57 -15.09 -9.38 12.33
CA GLU A 57 -13.87 -9.97 11.77
C GLU A 57 -13.40 -9.19 10.55
N THR A 58 -12.09 -9.02 10.44
CA THR A 58 -11.43 -8.49 9.25
C THR A 58 -10.31 -9.43 8.81
N LYS A 59 -9.92 -9.33 7.53
CA LYS A 59 -8.75 -10.01 6.99
C LYS A 59 -7.88 -9.01 6.25
N ALA A 60 -6.59 -9.04 6.52
CA ALA A 60 -5.60 -8.26 5.77
C ALA A 60 -5.63 -8.67 4.29
N LYS A 61 -5.47 -7.67 3.42
CA LYS A 61 -5.47 -7.83 1.96
C LYS A 61 -4.34 -7.01 1.35
N GLY A 62 -3.87 -7.43 0.18
CA GLY A 62 -2.97 -6.64 -0.64
C GLY A 62 -3.68 -5.47 -1.33
N VAL A 63 -2.94 -4.41 -1.61
CA VAL A 63 -3.39 -3.24 -2.36
C VAL A 63 -2.44 -2.97 -3.53
N SER A 64 -2.97 -2.42 -4.63
CA SER A 64 -2.19 -2.13 -5.85
C SER A 64 -1.63 -0.71 -5.92
N PHE A 65 -1.79 0.08 -4.85
CA PHE A 65 -1.22 1.42 -4.74
C PHE A 65 0.10 1.42 -3.98
N TYR A 66 0.84 2.51 -4.16
CA TYR A 66 2.13 2.74 -3.54
C TYR A 66 1.98 3.35 -2.13
N THR A 67 2.81 2.90 -1.18
CA THR A 67 3.00 3.55 0.13
C THR A 67 4.49 3.57 0.51
N ASP A 68 4.81 4.32 1.57
CA ASP A 68 6.17 4.37 2.12
C ASP A 68 6.64 3.03 2.69
N ALA A 69 5.76 2.03 2.83
CA ALA A 69 6.16 0.66 3.16
C ALA A 69 7.23 0.13 2.18
N SER A 70 7.17 0.51 0.91
CA SER A 70 8.16 0.14 -0.12
C SER A 70 9.57 0.71 0.12
N VAL A 71 9.69 1.70 1.00
CA VAL A 71 10.96 2.27 1.46
C VAL A 71 11.36 1.63 2.80
N PHE A 72 10.42 1.49 3.74
CA PHE A 72 10.71 1.00 5.07
C PHE A 72 11.02 -0.51 5.12
N LEU A 73 10.22 -1.36 4.48
CA LEU A 73 10.37 -2.82 4.59
C LEU A 73 11.70 -3.34 4.05
N PRO A 74 12.21 -2.86 2.90
CA PRO A 74 13.52 -3.28 2.42
C PRO A 74 14.67 -2.72 3.27
N ALA A 75 14.48 -1.57 3.93
CA ALA A 75 15.51 -0.90 4.70
C ALA A 75 15.57 -1.37 6.17
N LYS A 76 14.44 -1.86 6.69
CA LYS A 76 14.23 -2.29 8.08
C LYS A 76 13.29 -3.48 8.08
N GLU A 77 13.64 -4.55 8.79
CA GLU A 77 12.78 -5.72 9.01
C GLU A 77 11.65 -5.43 10.01
N VAL A 78 10.99 -4.27 9.88
CA VAL A 78 9.85 -3.86 10.71
C VAL A 78 8.58 -4.23 9.96
N PRO A 79 7.70 -5.07 10.52
CA PRO A 79 6.44 -5.42 9.87
C PRO A 79 5.56 -4.18 9.71
N CYS A 80 4.86 -4.09 8.58
CA CYS A 80 3.98 -2.96 8.27
C CYS A 80 2.61 -3.46 7.82
N ILE A 81 1.57 -2.79 8.31
CA ILE A 81 0.21 -2.87 7.81
C ILE A 81 -0.22 -1.49 7.32
N ILE A 82 -1.15 -1.45 6.38
CA ILE A 82 -1.79 -0.22 5.91
C ILE A 82 -3.19 -0.20 6.50
N TYR A 83 -3.49 0.80 7.31
CA TYR A 83 -4.81 1.01 7.90
C TYR A 83 -5.02 2.51 8.12
N GLY A 84 -6.21 3.02 7.78
CA GLY A 84 -6.55 4.42 7.94
C GLY A 84 -8.04 4.68 7.69
N PRO A 85 -8.52 5.90 7.92
CA PRO A 85 -9.92 6.26 7.76
C PRO A 85 -10.28 6.48 6.28
N GLY A 86 -11.57 6.49 5.99
CA GLY A 86 -12.12 6.86 4.69
C GLY A 86 -12.26 5.71 3.68
N ASP A 87 -12.72 6.07 2.49
CA ASP A 87 -12.82 5.16 1.34
C ASP A 87 -11.66 5.42 0.39
N SER A 88 -10.88 4.38 0.07
CA SER A 88 -9.80 4.46 -0.91
C SER A 88 -10.26 4.94 -2.30
N ASN A 89 -11.54 4.77 -2.65
CA ASN A 89 -12.10 5.28 -3.91
C ASN A 89 -12.20 6.80 -3.95
N MET A 90 -12.16 7.49 -2.81
CA MET A 90 -12.14 8.96 -2.73
C MET A 90 -10.73 9.55 -2.87
N ALA A 91 -9.69 8.72 -2.77
CA ALA A 91 -8.32 9.19 -2.94
C ALA A 91 -8.09 9.76 -4.35
N HIS A 92 -7.44 10.92 -4.42
CA HIS A 92 -7.16 11.64 -5.67
C HIS A 92 -8.40 12.09 -6.45
N GLN A 93 -9.57 12.20 -5.79
CA GLN A 93 -10.78 12.71 -6.41
C GLN A 93 -11.04 14.18 -6.03
N PRO A 94 -11.72 14.96 -6.89
CA PRO A 94 -12.24 16.27 -6.48
C PRO A 94 -13.17 16.12 -5.27
N ASN A 95 -13.07 17.05 -4.31
CA ASN A 95 -13.80 16.99 -3.05
C ASN A 95 -13.52 15.71 -2.23
N GLU A 96 -12.28 15.18 -2.29
CA GLU A 96 -11.80 14.11 -1.40
C GLU A 96 -12.14 14.42 0.07
N TYR A 97 -12.72 13.44 0.75
CA TYR A 97 -13.14 13.56 2.14
C TYR A 97 -13.03 12.23 2.89
N ILE A 98 -13.03 12.33 4.22
CA ILE A 98 -13.30 11.22 5.13
C ILE A 98 -14.47 11.61 6.03
N THR A 99 -15.16 10.64 6.63
CA THR A 99 -16.19 10.93 7.63
C THR A 99 -15.57 11.07 9.02
N ILE A 100 -16.18 11.89 9.89
CA ILE A 100 -15.75 12.01 11.29
C ILE A 100 -15.79 10.65 11.98
N ASP A 101 -16.84 9.86 11.77
CA ASP A 101 -16.95 8.51 12.34
C ASP A 101 -15.77 7.60 11.92
N SER A 102 -15.34 7.67 10.65
CA SER A 102 -14.20 6.86 10.19
C SER A 102 -12.88 7.29 10.85
N LEU A 103 -12.71 8.59 11.09
CA LEU A 103 -11.57 9.14 11.80
C LEU A 103 -11.58 8.70 13.27
N GLU A 104 -12.69 8.86 13.97
CA GLU A 104 -12.85 8.46 15.37
C GLU A 104 -12.64 6.96 15.56
N ASN A 105 -13.20 6.13 14.68
CA ASN A 105 -12.97 4.68 14.68
C ASN A 105 -11.51 4.33 14.46
N THR A 106 -10.82 5.01 13.53
CA THR A 106 -9.38 4.81 13.32
C THR A 106 -8.56 5.15 14.56
N ILE A 107 -8.89 6.27 15.23
CA ILE A 107 -8.22 6.66 16.48
C ILE A 107 -8.40 5.58 17.55
N ARG A 108 -9.64 5.10 17.75
CA ARG A 108 -9.93 4.00 18.69
C ARG A 108 -9.12 2.74 18.38
N TYR A 109 -9.02 2.38 17.11
CA TYR A 109 -8.24 1.23 16.65
C TYR A 109 -6.74 1.41 16.91
N TYR A 110 -6.16 2.55 16.55
CA TYR A 110 -4.73 2.82 16.78
C TYR A 110 -4.37 2.80 18.26
N ILE A 111 -5.19 3.39 19.13
CA ILE A 111 -4.97 3.34 20.59
C ILE A 111 -4.92 1.89 21.04
N ARG A 112 -5.93 1.08 20.68
CA ARG A 112 -5.97 -0.33 21.08
C ARG A 112 -4.81 -1.14 20.49
N LEU A 113 -4.41 -0.88 19.24
CA LEU A 113 -3.30 -1.59 18.59
C LEU A 113 -1.98 -1.31 19.31
N ILE A 114 -1.75 -0.05 19.68
CA ILE A 114 -0.56 0.35 20.44
C ILE A 114 -0.57 -0.29 21.83
N GLU A 115 -1.70 -0.26 22.54
CA GLU A 115 -1.84 -0.94 23.85
C GLU A 115 -1.56 -2.44 23.73
N ASN A 116 -2.17 -3.11 22.74
CA ASN A 116 -2.01 -4.54 22.53
C ASN A 116 -0.59 -4.91 22.06
N TYR A 117 0.14 -4.01 21.41
CA TYR A 117 1.51 -4.26 20.94
C TYR A 117 2.59 -3.99 21.99
N LEU A 118 2.38 -3.00 22.86
CA LEU A 118 3.40 -2.57 23.83
C LEU A 118 3.16 -3.07 25.26
N LEU A 119 1.91 -3.37 25.62
CA LEU A 119 1.51 -3.66 27.00
C LEU A 119 1.03 -5.10 27.22
N ARG A 120 0.83 -5.87 26.16
CA ARG A 120 0.51 -7.30 26.20
C ARG A 120 1.70 -8.09 25.64
#